data_AF-A0A2T2NK64-F1
#
_entry.id   AF-A0A2T2NK64-F1
#
_cell.length_a   1.000
_cell.length_b   1.000
_cell.length_c   1.000
_cell.angle_alpha   90.00
_cell.angle_beta   90.00
_cell.angle_gamma   90.00
#
_symmetry.space_group_name_H-M   'P 1'
#
loop_
_entity.id
_entity.type
_entity.pdbx_description
1 polymer ?
#
loop_
_entity_poly.entity_id
_entity_poly.type
_entity_poly.pdbx_seq_one_letter_code
_entity_poly.pdbx_strand_id
1 'polypeptide(L)'
;MGINTAWNVGGLDSLIGNERQRYAKGPDLAFFALFHRKLPRELRDMVYRHLVMQENKRVIVAYSKESDLGSSLDHPQAYTSAGSKFLNPQHVGSEFAQEAAETYYWESTFCVYDVFCGSMFVPHFRNLLLGSRLKFGFRPYEFIRSLDLGFTYARFRPDQVLGFQGAEFQETAVSPVDCKQTHDLLQLLSKIPHKKIFRLDLTLDTDVRRGVLEDCSFFNLMEAIRAPVYNLIHSGANVFITHHNGDPYDPEGHESRMIHYRGIASRRDRHGEPAPVIPGCNDLFFLTAEAWEMEKQEHLDTGYPDKFDYLAIYRTFGEGEFRSIASQRWGVSSSREGLQW
;
A
#
# COMPACT_ATOMS: atom_id res chain seq x y z
N MET A 1 31.37 16.63 -51.97
CA MET A 1 29.94 16.64 -51.58
C MET A 1 29.51 15.20 -51.38
N GLY A 2 29.52 14.71 -50.13
CA GLY A 2 29.00 13.39 -49.79
C GLY A 2 27.57 13.53 -49.29
N ILE A 3 26.59 12.99 -50.01
CA ILE A 3 25.19 12.98 -49.61
C ILE A 3 25.03 11.86 -48.57
N ASN A 4 24.79 12.24 -47.32
CA ASN A 4 24.59 11.32 -46.21
C ASN A 4 23.12 10.86 -46.22
N THR A 5 22.82 9.76 -46.92
CA THR A 5 21.49 9.12 -46.97
C THR A 5 21.35 8.09 -45.86
N ALA A 6 21.29 8.55 -44.61
CA ALA A 6 20.78 7.72 -43.52
C ALA A 6 19.26 7.65 -43.64
N TRP A 7 18.75 6.65 -44.36
CA TRP A 7 17.33 6.33 -44.39
C TRP A 7 16.89 5.93 -42.99
N ASN A 8 15.98 6.72 -42.40
CA ASN A 8 15.47 6.49 -41.06
C ASN A 8 14.50 5.30 -41.06
N VAL A 9 15.04 4.08 -40.95
CA VAL A 9 14.29 2.80 -41.01
C VAL A 9 13.17 2.75 -39.96
N GLY A 10 13.32 3.41 -38.80
CA GLY A 10 12.29 3.45 -37.76
C GLY A 10 10.97 4.14 -38.17
N GLY A 11 11.00 5.01 -39.18
CA GLY A 11 9.79 5.68 -39.67
C GLY A 11 8.84 4.76 -40.46
N LEU A 12 9.38 3.78 -41.19
CA LEU A 12 8.57 2.89 -42.02
C LEU A 12 7.90 1.79 -41.17
N ASP A 13 8.62 1.23 -40.20
CA ASP A 13 8.08 0.20 -39.31
C ASP A 13 6.95 0.74 -38.42
N SER A 14 7.08 1.98 -37.94
CA SER A 14 6.00 2.64 -37.19
C SER A 14 4.76 2.92 -38.06
N LEU A 15 4.94 3.32 -39.31
CA LEU A 15 3.83 3.56 -40.24
C LEU A 15 3.11 2.26 -40.62
N ILE A 16 3.86 1.20 -40.93
CA ILE A 16 3.32 -0.14 -41.23
C ILE A 16 2.59 -0.71 -40.00
N GLY A 17 3.15 -0.52 -38.80
CA GLY A 17 2.52 -0.90 -37.54
C GLY A 17 1.17 -0.22 -37.32
N ASN A 18 1.09 1.09 -37.58
CA ASN A 18 -0.13 1.87 -37.45
C ASN A 18 -1.21 1.46 -38.45
N GLU A 19 -0.86 1.24 -39.71
CA GLU A 19 -1.81 0.79 -40.74
C GLU A 19 -2.33 -0.62 -40.44
N ARG A 20 -1.46 -1.56 -40.04
CA ARG A 20 -1.90 -2.91 -39.62
C ARG A 20 -2.88 -2.86 -38.44
N GLN A 21 -2.61 -2.01 -37.44
CA GLN A 21 -3.54 -1.80 -36.32
C GLN A 21 -4.88 -1.22 -36.79
N ARG A 22 -4.88 -0.35 -37.80
CA ARG A 22 -6.12 0.25 -38.33
C ARG A 22 -6.99 -0.77 -39.05
N TYR A 23 -6.41 -1.63 -39.89
CA TYR A 23 -7.17 -2.66 -40.63
C TYR A 23 -7.70 -3.78 -39.73
N ALA A 24 -7.01 -4.11 -38.63
CA ALA A 24 -7.44 -5.14 -37.69
C ALA A 24 -8.66 -4.75 -36.84
N LYS A 25 -8.86 -3.45 -36.58
CA LYS A 25 -9.91 -2.96 -35.65
C LYS A 25 -11.33 -3.38 -36.02
N GLY A 26 -11.72 -3.31 -37.29
CA GLY A 26 -13.08 -3.62 -37.72
C GLY A 26 -13.48 -5.09 -37.48
N PRO A 27 -12.72 -6.05 -38.02
CA PRO A 27 -12.93 -7.47 -37.75
C PRO A 27 -12.82 -7.85 -36.27
N ASP A 28 -11.86 -7.27 -35.53
CA ASP A 28 -11.71 -7.51 -34.09
C ASP A 28 -12.97 -7.09 -33.33
N LEU A 29 -13.46 -5.87 -33.56
CA LEU A 29 -14.68 -5.38 -32.91
C LEU A 29 -15.90 -6.27 -33.22
N ALA A 30 -16.07 -6.67 -34.47
CA ALA A 30 -17.16 -7.56 -34.86
C ALA A 30 -17.06 -8.93 -34.19
N PHE A 31 -15.84 -9.48 -34.10
CA PHE A 31 -15.57 -10.74 -33.41
C PHE A 31 -15.89 -10.64 -31.91
N PHE A 32 -15.37 -9.62 -31.21
CA PHE A 32 -15.58 -9.47 -29.78
C PHE A 32 -17.03 -9.12 -29.42
N ALA A 33 -17.74 -8.37 -30.26
CA ALA A 33 -19.17 -8.16 -30.10
C ALA A 33 -19.97 -9.46 -30.27
N LEU A 34 -19.62 -10.30 -31.25
CA LEU A 34 -20.25 -11.61 -31.43
C LEU A 34 -19.94 -12.54 -30.24
N PHE A 35 -18.68 -12.58 -29.81
CA PHE A 35 -18.22 -13.31 -28.64
C PHE A 35 -19.02 -12.94 -27.40
N HIS A 36 -19.13 -11.64 -27.10
CA HIS A 36 -19.84 -11.14 -25.93
C HIS A 36 -21.33 -11.50 -25.98
N ARG A 37 -21.97 -11.33 -27.15
CA ARG A 37 -23.39 -11.67 -27.36
C ARG A 37 -23.70 -13.16 -27.30
N LYS A 38 -22.80 -14.03 -27.75
CA LYS A 38 -23.07 -15.47 -27.95
C LYS A 38 -22.67 -16.34 -26.77
N LEU A 39 -21.65 -15.94 -26.01
CA LEU A 39 -21.19 -16.71 -24.87
C LEU A 39 -21.86 -16.22 -23.58
N PRO A 40 -22.29 -17.12 -22.68
CA PRO A 40 -22.72 -16.76 -21.34
C PRO A 40 -21.54 -16.22 -20.51
N ARG A 41 -21.83 -15.46 -19.44
CA ARG A 41 -20.82 -14.72 -18.67
C ARG A 41 -19.72 -15.64 -18.13
N GLU A 42 -20.06 -16.83 -17.68
CA GLU A 42 -19.14 -17.80 -17.09
C GLU A 42 -18.06 -18.26 -18.09
N LEU A 43 -18.46 -18.50 -19.34
CA LEU A 43 -17.51 -18.85 -20.40
C LEU A 43 -16.65 -17.65 -20.81
N ARG A 44 -17.21 -16.43 -20.76
CA ARG A 44 -16.44 -15.21 -21.00
C ARG A 44 -15.39 -14.99 -19.92
N ASP A 45 -15.73 -15.18 -18.65
CA ASP A 45 -14.79 -15.06 -17.52
C ASP A 45 -13.61 -16.04 -17.65
N MET A 46 -13.85 -17.27 -18.14
CA MET A 46 -12.77 -18.21 -18.44
C MET A 46 -11.80 -17.68 -19.50
N VAL A 47 -12.33 -17.07 -20.56
CA VAL A 47 -11.53 -16.48 -21.64
C VAL A 47 -10.83 -15.21 -21.15
N TYR A 48 -11.52 -14.33 -20.42
CA TYR A 48 -10.92 -13.13 -19.83
C TYR A 48 -9.76 -13.52 -18.93
N ARG A 49 -9.94 -14.52 -18.05
CA ARG A 49 -8.85 -15.04 -17.21
C ARG A 49 -7.66 -15.44 -18.08
N HIS A 50 -7.86 -16.18 -19.17
CA HIS A 50 -6.76 -16.55 -20.07
C HIS A 50 -6.11 -15.36 -20.79
N LEU A 51 -6.90 -14.36 -21.19
CA LEU A 51 -6.42 -13.21 -21.98
C LEU A 51 -5.72 -12.14 -21.13
N VAL A 52 -6.21 -11.90 -19.90
CA VAL A 52 -5.72 -10.83 -19.02
C VAL A 52 -4.80 -11.34 -17.93
N MET A 53 -4.87 -12.63 -17.58
CA MET A 53 -3.97 -13.26 -16.61
C MET A 53 -2.92 -14.08 -17.37
N GLN A 54 -1.68 -13.61 -17.35
CA GLN A 54 -0.56 -14.50 -17.60
C GLN A 54 -0.32 -15.35 -16.35
N GLU A 55 -0.05 -16.64 -16.53
CA GLU A 55 0.09 -17.61 -15.44
C GLU A 55 0.91 -17.03 -14.26
N ASN A 56 0.25 -16.89 -13.10
CA ASN A 56 0.84 -16.56 -11.81
C ASN A 56 1.52 -15.19 -11.64
N LYS A 57 1.14 -14.15 -12.39
CA LYS A 57 1.75 -12.83 -12.19
C LYS A 57 1.16 -12.07 -11.00
N ARG A 58 1.92 -12.05 -9.91
CA ARG A 58 1.87 -10.95 -8.93
C ARG A 58 2.12 -9.64 -9.67
N VAL A 59 1.16 -8.73 -9.66
CA VAL A 59 1.29 -7.42 -10.33
C VAL A 59 2.03 -6.48 -9.38
N ILE A 60 3.31 -6.26 -9.65
CA ILE A 60 4.12 -5.30 -8.89
C ILE A 60 3.71 -3.89 -9.35
N VAL A 61 3.05 -3.14 -8.47
CA VAL A 61 2.55 -1.79 -8.78
C VAL A 61 3.59 -0.74 -8.44
N ALA A 62 4.22 -0.89 -7.27
CA ALA A 62 5.32 -0.06 -6.80
C ALA A 62 6.40 -0.94 -6.18
N TYR A 63 7.65 -0.67 -6.52
CA TYR A 63 8.81 -1.32 -5.89
C TYR A 63 9.99 -0.35 -5.96
N SER A 64 10.32 0.27 -4.83
CA SER A 64 11.55 1.04 -4.71
C SER A 64 12.69 0.07 -4.41
N LYS A 65 13.52 -0.26 -5.42
CA LYS A 65 14.77 -0.99 -5.19
C LYS A 65 15.92 0.01 -5.26
N GLU A 66 16.69 0.09 -4.18
CA GLU A 66 17.94 0.85 -4.07
C GLU A 66 19.00 0.46 -5.12
N SER A 67 18.94 -0.78 -5.63
CA SER A 67 20.03 -1.35 -6.43
C SER A 67 19.94 -1.11 -7.94
N ASP A 68 18.84 -0.54 -8.47
CA ASP A 68 18.62 -0.38 -9.92
C ASP A 68 18.50 1.10 -10.34
N LEU A 69 19.28 1.99 -9.73
CA LEU A 69 19.43 3.41 -10.07
C LEU A 69 19.87 3.70 -11.52
N GLY A 70 20.09 2.67 -12.34
CA GLY A 70 20.45 2.77 -13.77
C GLY A 70 19.33 2.45 -14.76
N SER A 71 18.20 1.87 -14.34
CA SER A 71 17.06 1.64 -15.24
C SER A 71 15.95 2.62 -14.90
N SER A 72 15.62 3.49 -15.85
CA SER A 72 14.45 4.38 -15.87
C SER A 72 13.32 3.86 -14.98
N LEU A 73 12.88 4.68 -14.03
CA LEU A 73 11.65 4.56 -13.24
C LEU A 73 10.40 4.63 -14.14
N ASP A 74 10.38 3.89 -15.24
CA ASP A 74 9.18 3.57 -16.02
C ASP A 74 8.34 2.54 -15.27
N HIS A 75 7.88 2.95 -14.07
CA HIS A 75 6.61 2.51 -13.53
C HIS A 75 5.50 2.80 -14.55
N PRO A 76 4.56 1.90 -14.89
CA PRO A 76 4.50 0.45 -14.76
C PRO A 76 4.40 -0.20 -16.16
N GLN A 77 5.52 -0.70 -16.71
CA GLN A 77 5.48 -1.53 -17.93
C GLN A 77 4.71 -2.86 -17.77
N ALA A 78 4.31 -3.21 -16.54
CA ALA A 78 3.47 -4.36 -16.25
C ALA A 78 2.07 -4.27 -16.90
N TYR A 79 1.57 -3.06 -17.18
CA TYR A 79 0.28 -2.87 -17.89
C TYR A 79 0.46 -2.82 -19.42
N THR A 80 1.61 -2.37 -19.91
CA THR A 80 1.79 -2.04 -21.33
C THR A 80 2.30 -3.22 -22.16
N SER A 81 3.06 -4.14 -21.59
CA SER A 81 3.81 -5.11 -22.39
C SER A 81 3.06 -6.40 -22.75
N ALA A 82 1.93 -6.74 -22.10
CA ALA A 82 1.23 -7.99 -22.47
C ALA A 82 -0.31 -8.06 -22.33
N GLY A 83 -0.99 -7.03 -21.81
CA GLY A 83 -2.47 -7.04 -21.66
C GLY A 83 -3.23 -5.94 -22.43
N SER A 84 -2.52 -5.08 -23.17
CA SER A 84 -3.02 -3.72 -23.51
C SER A 84 -4.13 -3.65 -24.56
N LYS A 85 -4.25 -4.63 -25.48
CA LYS A 85 -5.29 -4.55 -26.52
C LYS A 85 -6.67 -5.00 -26.03
N PHE A 86 -6.72 -6.00 -25.14
CA PHE A 86 -7.99 -6.53 -24.62
C PHE A 86 -8.63 -5.65 -23.55
N LEU A 87 -7.85 -4.75 -22.96
CA LEU A 87 -8.34 -3.69 -22.06
C LEU A 87 -8.54 -2.36 -22.80
N ASN A 88 -8.36 -2.32 -24.13
CA ASN A 88 -8.59 -1.11 -24.91
C ASN A 88 -9.96 -1.17 -25.61
N PRO A 89 -10.94 -0.35 -25.20
CA PRO A 89 -12.29 -0.38 -25.77
C PRO A 89 -12.31 -0.07 -27.27
N GLN A 90 -11.29 0.60 -27.82
CA GLN A 90 -11.18 0.87 -29.26
C GLN A 90 -10.84 -0.37 -30.10
N HIS A 91 -10.38 -1.46 -29.48
CA HIS A 91 -10.04 -2.71 -30.17
C HIS A 91 -11.09 -3.80 -29.98
N VAL A 92 -11.68 -3.88 -28.79
CA VAL A 92 -12.55 -5.00 -28.42
C VAL A 92 -13.99 -4.59 -28.08
N GLY A 93 -14.27 -3.28 -28.06
CA GLY A 93 -15.55 -2.72 -27.63
C GLY A 93 -15.56 -2.42 -26.14
N SER A 94 -16.43 -1.49 -25.72
CA SER A 94 -16.52 -1.02 -24.33
C SER A 94 -16.95 -2.11 -23.37
N GLU A 95 -17.97 -2.89 -23.73
CA GLU A 95 -18.52 -3.95 -22.89
C GLU A 95 -17.47 -5.03 -22.62
N PHE A 96 -16.81 -5.55 -23.68
CA PHE A 96 -15.76 -6.55 -23.53
C PHE A 96 -14.59 -6.01 -22.70
N ALA A 97 -14.12 -4.80 -23.00
CA ALA A 97 -12.96 -4.23 -22.31
C ALA A 97 -13.24 -3.99 -20.82
N GLN A 98 -14.47 -3.60 -20.48
CA GLN A 98 -14.91 -3.45 -19.11
C GLN A 98 -14.94 -4.81 -18.39
N GLU A 99 -15.61 -5.83 -18.93
CA GLU A 99 -15.67 -7.16 -18.28
C GLU A 99 -14.27 -7.78 -18.13
N ALA A 100 -13.41 -7.59 -19.13
CA ALA A 100 -12.01 -8.00 -19.07
C ALA A 100 -11.24 -7.27 -17.96
N ALA A 101 -11.48 -5.96 -17.76
CA ALA A 101 -10.87 -5.18 -16.70
C ALA A 101 -11.36 -5.58 -15.30
N GLU A 102 -12.66 -5.84 -15.15
CA GLU A 102 -13.22 -6.39 -13.90
C GLU A 102 -12.53 -7.71 -13.54
N THR A 103 -12.42 -8.62 -14.51
CA THR A 103 -11.72 -9.91 -14.35
C THR A 103 -10.25 -9.72 -13.98
N TYR A 104 -9.57 -8.77 -14.64
CA TYR A 104 -8.19 -8.43 -14.33
C TYR A 104 -8.00 -8.01 -12.87
N TYR A 105 -8.81 -7.08 -12.36
CA TYR A 105 -8.71 -6.64 -10.96
C TYR A 105 -9.14 -7.74 -9.97
N TRP A 106 -10.13 -8.55 -10.34
CA TRP A 106 -10.65 -9.62 -9.51
C TRP A 106 -9.65 -10.75 -9.28
N GLU A 107 -8.96 -11.17 -10.35
CA GLU A 107 -8.07 -12.33 -10.32
C GLU A 107 -6.61 -11.97 -9.97
N SER A 108 -6.22 -10.70 -10.17
CA SER A 108 -4.86 -10.24 -9.91
C SER A 108 -4.52 -10.15 -8.42
N THR A 109 -3.29 -10.52 -8.08
CA THR A 109 -2.68 -10.21 -6.79
C THR A 109 -1.76 -9.01 -6.96
N PHE A 110 -2.16 -7.87 -6.41
CA PHE A 110 -1.38 -6.63 -6.50
C PHE A 110 -0.39 -6.58 -5.36
N CYS A 111 0.88 -6.37 -5.69
CA CYS A 111 1.98 -6.28 -4.76
C CYS A 111 2.53 -4.86 -4.76
N VAL A 112 2.55 -4.25 -3.59
CA VAL A 112 3.03 -2.87 -3.43
C VAL A 112 3.96 -2.86 -2.24
N TYR A 113 5.26 -2.71 -2.50
CA TYR A 113 6.28 -2.64 -1.46
C TYR A 113 6.97 -1.30 -1.56
N ASP A 114 6.86 -0.49 -0.52
CA ASP A 114 7.66 0.71 -0.38
C ASP A 114 8.69 0.56 0.73
N VAL A 115 9.94 0.77 0.33
CA VAL A 115 11.09 0.79 1.23
C VAL A 115 11.30 2.20 1.78
N PHE A 116 10.74 3.25 1.14
CA PHE A 116 10.97 4.65 1.51
C PHE A 116 9.68 5.41 1.85
N CYS A 117 9.80 6.37 2.76
CA CYS A 117 8.70 7.08 3.42
C CYS A 117 7.56 7.54 2.50
N GLY A 118 6.34 7.08 2.82
CA GLY A 118 5.00 7.69 2.70
C GLY A 118 4.62 8.52 1.45
N SER A 119 5.40 9.54 1.14
CA SER A 119 5.06 10.58 0.18
C SER A 119 4.94 10.10 -1.27
N MET A 120 5.77 9.13 -1.69
CA MET A 120 5.66 8.51 -3.02
C MET A 120 4.69 7.33 -3.04
N PHE A 121 4.58 6.59 -1.94
CA PHE A 121 3.68 5.46 -1.81
C PHE A 121 2.21 5.84 -2.02
N VAL A 122 1.76 6.86 -1.29
CA VAL A 122 0.34 7.20 -1.17
C VAL A 122 -0.28 7.57 -2.52
N PRO A 123 0.36 8.39 -3.39
CA PRO A 123 -0.15 8.65 -4.73
C PRO A 123 -0.27 7.41 -5.61
N HIS A 124 0.73 6.53 -5.64
CA HIS A 124 0.70 5.32 -6.47
C HIS A 124 -0.42 4.38 -6.03
N PHE A 125 -0.58 4.22 -4.73
CA PHE A 125 -1.59 3.35 -4.16
C PHE A 125 -3.01 3.92 -4.30
N ARG A 126 -3.20 5.22 -4.07
CA ARG A 126 -4.48 5.89 -4.35
C ARG A 126 -4.84 5.76 -5.84
N ASN A 127 -3.86 5.88 -6.73
CA ASN A 127 -4.09 5.66 -8.17
C ASN A 127 -4.47 4.21 -8.50
N LEU A 128 -3.93 3.21 -7.81
CA LEU A 128 -4.36 1.82 -7.98
C LEU A 128 -5.82 1.63 -7.56
N LEU A 129 -6.21 2.18 -6.41
CA LEU A 129 -7.53 1.90 -5.83
C LEU A 129 -8.65 2.80 -6.38
N LEU A 130 -8.36 4.07 -6.63
CA LEU A 130 -9.32 5.09 -7.05
C LEU A 130 -9.15 5.50 -8.52
N GLY A 131 -7.95 5.30 -9.08
CA GLY A 131 -7.65 5.75 -10.42
C GLY A 131 -8.43 4.95 -11.45
N SER A 132 -9.36 5.62 -12.14
CA SER A 132 -9.99 5.05 -13.34
C SER A 132 -9.05 5.19 -14.54
N ARG A 133 -7.85 4.57 -14.46
CA ARG A 133 -6.86 4.61 -15.57
C ARG A 133 -7.45 4.06 -16.86
N LEU A 134 -8.32 3.06 -16.75
CA LEU A 134 -9.00 2.44 -17.87
C LEU A 134 -10.32 3.14 -18.26
N LYS A 135 -10.78 4.13 -17.48
CA LYS A 135 -11.98 4.95 -17.74
C LYS A 135 -13.28 4.14 -17.93
N PHE A 136 -13.41 2.98 -17.29
CA PHE A 136 -14.60 2.12 -17.38
C PHE A 136 -15.73 2.47 -16.41
N GLY A 137 -15.65 3.61 -15.71
CA GLY A 137 -16.73 4.08 -14.82
C GLY A 137 -16.83 3.35 -13.48
N PHE A 138 -16.07 2.29 -13.24
CA PHE A 138 -15.99 1.61 -11.94
C PHE A 138 -14.74 1.98 -11.15
N ARG A 139 -14.74 1.70 -9.85
CA ARG A 139 -13.60 1.94 -8.96
C ARG A 139 -12.83 0.63 -8.73
N PRO A 140 -11.51 0.58 -8.99
CA PRO A 140 -10.74 -0.67 -8.86
C PRO A 140 -10.87 -1.39 -7.52
N TYR A 141 -10.95 -0.67 -6.39
CA TYR A 141 -11.08 -1.30 -5.07
C TYR A 141 -12.36 -2.15 -4.93
N GLU A 142 -13.38 -1.92 -5.76
CA GLU A 142 -14.61 -2.71 -5.77
C GLU A 142 -14.37 -4.13 -6.29
N PHE A 143 -13.33 -4.32 -7.12
CA PHE A 143 -13.00 -5.59 -7.78
C PHE A 143 -11.75 -6.25 -7.22
N ILE A 144 -10.81 -5.49 -6.65
CA ILE A 144 -9.60 -6.06 -6.05
C ILE A 144 -9.96 -7.04 -4.92
N ARG A 145 -9.41 -8.26 -4.99
CA ARG A 145 -9.58 -9.32 -3.97
C ARG A 145 -8.27 -9.72 -3.31
N SER A 146 -7.15 -9.52 -4.00
CA SER A 146 -5.85 -9.99 -3.56
C SER A 146 -4.83 -8.84 -3.53
N LEU A 147 -4.32 -8.51 -2.34
CA LEU A 147 -3.33 -7.48 -2.09
C LEU A 147 -2.23 -8.01 -1.18
N ASP A 148 -0.99 -7.69 -1.51
CA ASP A 148 0.17 -7.93 -0.67
C ASP A 148 0.97 -6.63 -0.56
N LEU A 149 0.91 -6.02 0.61
CA LEU A 149 1.39 -4.67 0.85
C LEU A 149 2.51 -4.72 1.86
N GLY A 150 3.62 -4.06 1.57
CA GLY A 150 4.63 -3.72 2.56
C GLY A 150 4.86 -2.22 2.55
N PHE A 151 4.72 -1.59 3.71
CA PHE A 151 4.93 -0.17 3.87
C PHE A 151 5.79 0.08 5.09
N THR A 152 6.87 0.84 4.90
CA THR A 152 7.73 1.28 5.99
C THR A 152 7.46 2.74 6.28
N TYR A 153 6.93 2.98 7.47
CA TYR A 153 6.90 4.27 8.10
C TYR A 153 8.26 4.51 8.76
N ALA A 154 9.20 5.12 8.04
CA ALA A 154 10.49 5.51 8.61
C ALA A 154 10.58 7.03 8.80
N ARG A 155 11.52 7.46 9.64
CA ARG A 155 12.00 8.85 9.60
C ARG A 155 12.85 9.00 8.34
N PHE A 156 12.53 9.98 7.49
CA PHE A 156 13.38 10.28 6.33
C PHE A 156 14.77 10.70 6.83
N ARG A 157 15.76 9.87 6.52
CA ARG A 157 17.18 10.10 6.83
C ARG A 157 17.88 10.52 5.54
N PRO A 158 18.22 11.81 5.38
CA PRO A 158 18.78 12.33 4.14
C PRO A 158 20.12 11.68 3.77
N ASP A 159 20.88 11.28 4.78
CA ASP A 159 22.16 10.58 4.70
C ASP A 159 22.05 9.17 4.10
N GLN A 160 20.86 8.57 4.14
CA GLN A 160 20.62 7.22 3.63
C GLN A 160 20.26 7.17 2.14
N VAL A 161 19.86 8.31 1.54
CA VAL A 161 19.61 8.35 0.09
C VAL A 161 20.94 8.54 -0.63
N LEU A 162 21.62 7.42 -0.90
CA LEU A 162 22.85 7.35 -1.70
C LEU A 162 22.68 8.15 -3.00
N GLY A 163 23.26 9.36 -3.06
CA GLY A 163 23.20 10.25 -4.21
C GLY A 163 22.77 11.69 -3.90
N PHE A 164 22.19 11.98 -2.73
CA PHE A 164 21.85 13.34 -2.30
C PHE A 164 22.90 13.93 -1.34
N GLN A 165 24.17 13.94 -1.76
CA GLN A 165 25.20 14.67 -1.01
C GLN A 165 24.97 16.18 -1.18
N GLY A 166 24.63 16.87 -0.08
CA GLY A 166 24.65 18.34 -0.02
C GLY A 166 23.31 19.05 0.22
N ALA A 167 22.21 18.32 0.39
CA ALA A 167 20.98 18.93 0.89
C ALA A 167 20.97 18.83 2.42
N GLU A 168 21.13 19.95 3.12
CA GLU A 168 20.84 20.09 4.55
C GLU A 168 19.34 19.90 4.78
N PHE A 169 18.87 18.67 4.72
CA PHE A 169 17.53 18.35 5.17
C PHE A 169 17.56 18.34 6.69
N GLN A 170 16.82 19.27 7.29
CA GLN A 170 16.50 19.19 8.70
C GLN A 170 15.80 17.85 8.94
N GLU A 171 16.28 17.14 9.95
CA GLU A 171 15.78 15.87 10.43
C GLU A 171 14.35 16.11 10.96
N THR A 172 13.36 16.27 10.08
CA THR A 172 12.00 16.62 10.50
C THR A 172 11.41 15.44 11.25
N ALA A 173 10.88 15.71 12.45
CA ALA A 173 10.02 14.78 13.15
C ALA A 173 8.90 14.28 12.20
N VAL A 174 8.36 13.10 12.52
CA VAL A 174 7.13 12.55 11.95
C VAL A 174 6.12 13.66 11.67
N SER A 175 5.88 13.96 10.40
CA SER A 175 4.95 15.04 10.04
C SER A 175 3.53 14.57 10.30
N PRO A 176 2.66 15.39 10.91
CA PRO A 176 1.23 15.08 11.00
C PRO A 176 0.60 14.79 9.62
N VAL A 177 1.17 15.36 8.55
CA VAL A 177 0.78 15.08 7.17
C VAL A 177 0.98 13.60 6.84
N ASP A 178 2.10 13.00 7.25
CA ASP A 178 2.41 11.59 6.96
C ASP A 178 1.51 10.64 7.75
N CYS A 179 1.24 10.96 9.02
CA CYS A 179 0.27 10.20 9.83
C CYS A 179 -1.13 10.24 9.19
N LYS A 180 -1.56 11.43 8.76
CA LYS A 180 -2.85 11.59 8.08
C LYS A 180 -2.91 10.84 6.76
N GLN A 181 -1.87 10.93 5.94
CA GLN A 181 -1.81 10.20 4.67
C GLN A 181 -1.85 8.68 4.89
N THR A 182 -1.12 8.19 5.89
CA THR A 182 -1.12 6.76 6.26
C THR A 182 -2.52 6.33 6.72
N HIS A 183 -3.16 7.09 7.59
CA HIS A 183 -4.53 6.81 8.03
C HIS A 183 -5.53 6.82 6.87
N ASP A 184 -5.54 7.88 6.04
CA ASP A 184 -6.42 7.98 4.87
C ASP A 184 -6.25 6.77 3.94
N LEU A 185 -5.02 6.28 3.80
CA LEU A 185 -4.68 5.12 2.99
C LEU A 185 -5.24 3.82 3.58
N LEU A 186 -5.02 3.59 4.87
CA LEU A 186 -5.52 2.40 5.56
C LEU A 186 -7.05 2.40 5.63
N GLN A 187 -7.68 3.59 5.76
CA GLN A 187 -9.13 3.73 5.62
C GLN A 187 -9.61 3.39 4.20
N LEU A 188 -8.86 3.77 3.17
CA LEU A 188 -9.23 3.41 1.80
C LEU A 188 -9.14 1.89 1.58
N LEU A 189 -8.13 1.24 2.17
CA LEU A 189 -7.98 -0.21 2.15
C LEU A 189 -9.14 -0.95 2.83
N SER A 190 -9.68 -0.39 3.91
CA SER A 190 -10.81 -1.01 4.62
C SER A 190 -12.08 -1.04 3.77
N LYS A 191 -12.21 -0.17 2.76
CA LYS A 191 -13.33 -0.14 1.80
C LYS A 191 -13.36 -1.32 0.83
N ILE A 192 -12.31 -2.15 0.77
CA ILE A 192 -12.29 -3.34 -0.09
C ILE A 192 -13.24 -4.39 0.50
N PRO A 193 -14.37 -4.70 -0.17
CA PRO A 193 -15.49 -5.42 0.44
C PRO A 193 -15.19 -6.90 0.63
N HIS A 194 -14.43 -7.51 -0.28
CA HIS A 194 -14.16 -8.94 -0.27
C HIS A 194 -12.64 -9.16 -0.38
N LYS A 195 -12.08 -9.83 0.63
CA LYS A 195 -10.64 -10.08 0.74
C LYS A 195 -10.41 -11.59 0.57
N LYS A 196 -9.64 -11.99 -0.45
CA LYS A 196 -9.23 -13.38 -0.71
C LYS A 196 -7.84 -13.62 -0.13
N ILE A 197 -6.86 -12.83 -0.57
CA ILE A 197 -5.49 -12.80 -0.03
C ILE A 197 -5.19 -11.36 0.29
N PHE A 198 -5.26 -10.94 1.55
CA PHE A 198 -4.99 -9.56 1.91
C PHE A 198 -3.94 -9.54 2.99
N ARG A 199 -2.71 -9.18 2.61
CA ARG A 199 -1.58 -9.04 3.51
C ARG A 199 -1.14 -7.59 3.58
N LEU A 200 -0.95 -7.09 4.79
CA LEU A 200 -0.38 -5.77 5.07
C LEU A 200 0.75 -5.93 6.07
N ASP A 201 1.98 -5.72 5.62
CA ASP A 201 3.17 -5.60 6.45
C ASP A 201 3.46 -4.10 6.67
N LEU A 202 3.18 -3.62 7.86
CA LEU A 202 3.42 -2.23 8.28
C LEU A 202 4.64 -2.19 9.20
N THR A 203 5.71 -1.55 8.74
CA THR A 203 6.93 -1.38 9.52
C THR A 203 6.96 0.04 10.09
N LEU A 204 7.09 0.18 11.41
CA LEU A 204 7.21 1.46 12.11
C LEU A 204 8.67 1.62 12.55
N ASP A 205 9.43 2.44 11.85
CA ASP A 205 10.80 2.78 12.19
C ASP A 205 10.83 4.14 12.88
N THR A 206 10.88 4.09 14.22
CA THR A 206 10.88 5.27 15.09
C THR A 206 11.93 5.10 16.19
N ASP A 207 12.71 6.17 16.45
CA ASP A 207 13.77 6.15 17.46
C ASP A 207 13.25 6.60 18.83
N VAL A 208 12.47 5.74 19.49
CA VAL A 208 11.88 6.01 20.82
C VAL A 208 12.93 6.14 21.95
N ARG A 209 14.23 6.08 21.61
CA ARG A 209 15.32 6.32 22.56
C ARG A 209 15.61 7.81 22.74
N ARG A 210 15.25 8.68 21.80
CA ARG A 210 15.68 10.08 21.81
C ARG A 210 14.88 11.01 22.73
N GLY A 211 13.79 10.53 23.35
CA GLY A 211 13.10 11.24 24.41
C GLY A 211 11.58 11.23 24.27
N VAL A 212 10.94 12.16 24.98
CA VAL A 212 9.47 12.28 25.06
C VAL A 212 8.86 12.65 23.71
N LEU A 213 9.56 13.43 22.89
CA LEU A 213 9.06 13.86 21.58
C LEU A 213 8.90 12.66 20.63
N GLU A 214 9.86 11.73 20.64
CA GLU A 214 9.80 10.52 19.82
C GLU A 214 8.77 9.54 20.34
N ASP A 215 8.61 9.43 21.67
CA ASP A 215 7.48 8.71 22.28
C ASP A 215 6.15 9.29 21.79
N CYS A 216 5.99 10.62 21.83
CA CYS A 216 4.81 11.28 21.29
C CYS A 216 4.60 10.89 19.83
N SER A 217 5.60 11.06 18.95
CA SER A 217 5.50 10.68 17.54
C SER A 217 5.09 9.22 17.33
N PHE A 218 5.63 8.29 18.11
CA PHE A 218 5.26 6.88 18.06
C PHE A 218 3.78 6.69 18.42
N PHE A 219 3.31 7.21 19.57
CA PHE A 219 1.90 7.03 19.94
C PHE A 219 0.94 7.77 19.02
N ASN A 220 1.33 8.90 18.44
CA ASN A 220 0.53 9.60 17.45
C ASN A 220 0.33 8.76 16.19
N LEU A 221 1.39 8.10 15.74
CA LEU A 221 1.33 7.18 14.62
C LEU A 221 0.48 5.97 14.97
N MET A 222 0.68 5.38 16.16
CA MET A 222 -0.12 4.26 16.65
C MET A 222 -1.60 4.60 16.71
N GLU A 223 -1.94 5.77 17.24
CA GLU A 223 -3.31 6.26 17.28
C GLU A 223 -3.86 6.47 15.86
N ALA A 224 -3.10 7.11 14.98
CA ALA A 224 -3.48 7.34 13.58
C ALA A 224 -3.82 6.03 12.86
N ILE A 225 -3.06 4.96 13.07
CA ILE A 225 -3.29 3.69 12.39
C ILE A 225 -4.28 2.78 13.14
N ARG A 226 -4.59 3.05 14.41
CA ARG A 226 -5.42 2.20 15.30
C ARG A 226 -6.72 1.75 14.65
N ALA A 227 -7.64 2.69 14.43
CA ALA A 227 -8.95 2.37 13.88
C ALA A 227 -8.91 1.71 12.49
N PRO A 228 -8.17 2.23 11.49
CA PRO A 228 -8.18 1.59 10.18
C PRO A 228 -7.50 0.22 10.18
N VAL A 229 -6.48 -0.02 11.04
CA VAL A 229 -5.91 -1.37 11.24
C VAL A 229 -6.94 -2.32 11.83
N TYR A 230 -7.69 -1.93 12.87
CA TYR A 230 -8.75 -2.77 13.42
C TYR A 230 -9.82 -3.10 12.38
N ASN A 231 -10.25 -2.11 11.62
CA ASN A 231 -11.21 -2.32 10.53
C ASN A 231 -10.66 -3.32 9.48
N LEU A 232 -9.36 -3.30 9.20
CA LEU A 232 -8.72 -4.28 8.32
C LEU A 232 -8.69 -5.67 8.95
N ILE A 233 -8.22 -5.81 10.18
CA ILE A 233 -8.13 -7.09 10.91
C ILE A 233 -9.51 -7.75 11.01
N HIS A 234 -10.53 -6.98 11.40
CA HIS A 234 -11.89 -7.50 11.58
C HIS A 234 -12.63 -7.72 10.25
N SER A 235 -12.21 -7.11 9.16
CA SER A 235 -12.71 -7.42 7.81
C SER A 235 -11.96 -8.56 7.12
N GLY A 236 -11.07 -9.27 7.83
CA GLY A 236 -10.40 -10.49 7.36
C GLY A 236 -9.03 -10.27 6.72
N ALA A 237 -8.44 -9.07 6.84
CA ALA A 237 -7.06 -8.85 6.42
C ALA A 237 -6.06 -9.51 7.37
N ASN A 238 -4.94 -9.99 6.83
CA ASN A 238 -3.77 -10.39 7.58
C ASN A 238 -2.83 -9.18 7.74
N VAL A 239 -2.83 -8.57 8.91
CA VAL A 239 -2.03 -7.37 9.21
C VAL A 239 -0.89 -7.74 10.14
N PHE A 240 0.32 -7.37 9.75
CA PHE A 240 1.54 -7.49 10.54
C PHE A 240 2.07 -6.09 10.80
N ILE A 241 2.16 -5.70 12.06
CA ILE A 241 2.79 -4.44 12.43
C ILE A 241 4.11 -4.76 13.11
N THR A 242 5.20 -4.27 12.55
CA THR A 242 6.55 -4.46 13.08
C THR A 242 7.13 -3.13 13.50
N HIS A 243 7.55 -2.97 14.75
CA HIS A 243 8.32 -1.80 15.16
C HIS A 243 9.81 -2.09 15.14
N HIS A 244 10.54 -1.14 14.55
CA HIS A 244 11.99 -1.05 14.55
C HIS A 244 12.39 0.09 15.47
N ASN A 245 13.16 -0.26 16.49
CA ASN A 245 13.73 0.67 17.45
C ASN A 245 15.24 0.65 17.29
N GLY A 246 15.78 1.40 16.33
CA GLY A 246 17.22 1.39 16.11
C GLY A 246 17.66 2.15 14.87
N ASP A 247 18.97 2.39 14.80
CA ASP A 247 19.60 2.72 13.52
C ASP A 247 19.71 1.42 12.72
N PRO A 248 19.02 1.25 11.57
CA PRO A 248 19.15 0.06 10.75
C PRO A 248 20.57 -0.17 10.22
N TYR A 249 21.46 0.81 10.37
CA TYR A 249 22.83 0.80 9.88
C TYR A 249 23.88 1.01 10.98
N ASP A 250 23.60 0.67 12.25
CA ASP A 250 24.67 0.41 13.23
C ASP A 250 25.24 -1.00 12.96
N PRO A 251 26.25 -1.16 12.09
CA PRO A 251 26.72 -2.46 11.63
C PRO A 251 27.67 -3.08 12.65
N GLU A 252 28.13 -2.29 13.63
CA GLU A 252 29.14 -2.67 14.60
C GLU A 252 28.52 -3.34 15.83
N GLY A 253 27.17 -3.34 15.94
CA GLY A 253 26.46 -4.10 16.97
C GLY A 253 26.90 -3.75 18.39
N HIS A 254 27.42 -2.53 18.60
CA HIS A 254 28.07 -2.17 19.85
C HIS A 254 27.10 -1.99 21.03
N GLU A 255 25.78 -2.10 20.80
CA GLU A 255 24.78 -2.34 21.85
C GLU A 255 23.95 -3.61 21.60
N SER A 256 24.56 -4.76 21.90
CA SER A 256 24.02 -6.14 21.94
C SER A 256 22.80 -6.38 22.89
N ARG A 257 21.91 -5.39 23.07
CA ARG A 257 20.63 -5.54 23.82
C ARG A 257 19.42 -5.00 23.05
N MET A 258 19.58 -4.69 21.77
CA MET A 258 18.53 -4.12 20.94
C MET A 258 17.52 -5.20 20.51
N ILE A 259 16.26 -5.05 20.91
CA ILE A 259 15.16 -5.80 20.30
C ILE A 259 14.90 -5.13 18.94
N HIS A 260 15.52 -5.68 17.89
CA HIS A 260 15.53 -5.10 16.54
C HIS A 260 14.17 -5.16 15.83
N TYR A 261 13.29 -6.09 16.24
CA TYR A 261 11.99 -6.33 15.61
C TYR A 261 10.95 -6.68 16.68
N ARG A 262 9.82 -5.96 16.71
CA ARG A 262 8.69 -6.28 17.60
C ARG A 262 7.40 -6.38 16.79
N GLY A 263 6.77 -7.55 16.82
CA GLY A 263 5.40 -7.69 16.32
C GLY A 263 4.45 -6.98 17.28
N ILE A 264 3.91 -5.83 16.88
CA ILE A 264 2.94 -5.08 17.67
C ILE A 264 1.51 -5.59 17.42
N ALA A 265 1.27 -6.18 16.25
CA ALA A 265 0.03 -6.83 15.90
C ALA A 265 0.32 -8.00 14.96
N SER A 266 -0.15 -9.20 15.32
CA SER A 266 -0.21 -10.34 14.40
C SER A 266 -1.32 -11.26 14.88
N ARG A 267 -2.44 -11.28 14.14
CA ARG A 267 -3.53 -12.23 14.42
C ARG A 267 -3.23 -13.61 13.85
N ARG A 268 -2.43 -13.64 12.78
CA ARG A 268 -1.97 -14.85 12.11
C ARG A 268 -0.48 -14.71 11.80
N ASP A 269 0.26 -15.81 11.86
CA ASP A 269 1.66 -15.87 11.48
C ASP A 269 1.83 -15.73 9.94
N ARG A 270 3.09 -15.76 9.48
CA ARG A 270 3.42 -15.66 8.04
C ARG A 270 2.84 -16.79 7.18
N HIS A 271 2.39 -17.88 7.80
CA HIS A 271 1.78 -19.04 7.15
C HIS A 271 0.25 -18.98 7.19
N GLY A 272 -0.34 -17.98 7.88
CA GLY A 272 -1.78 -17.80 8.00
C GLY A 272 -2.38 -18.56 9.19
N GLU A 273 -1.58 -19.20 10.03
CA GLU A 273 -2.04 -19.86 11.25
C GLU A 273 -2.23 -18.82 12.35
N PRO A 274 -3.17 -18.99 13.30
CA PRO A 274 -3.31 -18.09 14.44
C PRO A 274 -1.96 -17.90 15.13
N ALA A 275 -1.48 -16.66 15.25
CA ALA A 275 -0.23 -16.42 15.95
C ALA A 275 -0.44 -16.83 17.42
N PRO A 276 0.49 -17.57 18.04
CA PRO A 276 0.37 -17.89 19.46
C PRO A 276 0.29 -16.59 20.24
N VAL A 277 -0.73 -16.46 21.09
CA VAL A 277 -0.77 -15.37 22.06
C VAL A 277 0.43 -15.57 22.97
N ILE A 278 1.47 -14.76 22.79
CA ILE A 278 2.67 -14.83 23.62
C ILE A 278 2.27 -14.23 24.97
N PRO A 279 2.20 -15.03 26.06
CA PRO A 279 1.81 -14.51 27.36
C PRO A 279 2.76 -13.38 27.76
N GLY A 280 2.18 -12.22 28.06
CA GLY A 280 2.93 -11.01 28.38
C GLY A 280 2.99 -10.01 27.23
N CYS A 281 3.06 -10.40 25.96
CA CYS A 281 3.15 -9.42 24.87
C CYS A 281 1.98 -8.41 24.92
N ASN A 282 2.30 -7.14 25.17
CA ASN A 282 1.39 -6.02 24.99
C ASN A 282 1.14 -5.85 23.48
N ASP A 283 0.28 -6.68 22.92
CA ASP A 283 -0.28 -6.45 21.60
C ASP A 283 -1.20 -5.23 21.71
N LEU A 284 -0.65 -4.08 21.33
CA LEU A 284 -1.33 -2.79 21.36
C LEU A 284 -2.56 -2.78 20.42
N PHE A 285 -2.70 -3.81 19.57
CA PHE A 285 -3.84 -4.03 18.68
C PHE A 285 -4.70 -5.25 19.06
N PHE A 286 -4.62 -5.74 20.30
CA PHE A 286 -5.43 -6.88 20.74
C PHE A 286 -6.77 -6.45 21.32
N LEU A 287 -7.72 -6.10 20.44
CA LEU A 287 -9.13 -5.98 20.81
C LEU A 287 -9.94 -7.09 20.14
N THR A 288 -10.92 -7.62 20.89
CA THR A 288 -11.98 -8.43 20.29
C THR A 288 -12.83 -7.54 19.38
N ALA A 289 -13.56 -8.15 18.44
CA ALA A 289 -14.49 -7.40 17.58
C ALA A 289 -15.51 -6.62 18.42
N GLU A 290 -16.02 -7.24 19.50
CA GLU A 290 -16.96 -6.62 20.44
C GLU A 290 -16.34 -5.42 21.17
N ALA A 291 -15.10 -5.57 21.68
CA ALA A 291 -14.38 -4.48 22.34
C ALA A 291 -14.10 -3.32 21.37
N TRP A 292 -13.77 -3.62 20.12
CA TRP A 292 -13.61 -2.60 19.09
C TRP A 292 -14.91 -1.88 18.74
N GLU A 293 -16.04 -2.58 18.63
CA GLU A 293 -17.35 -1.94 18.44
C GLU A 293 -17.75 -1.05 19.63
N MET A 294 -17.48 -1.49 20.86
CA MET A 294 -17.72 -0.68 22.06
C MET A 294 -16.86 0.59 22.06
N GLU A 295 -15.56 0.47 21.76
CA GLU A 295 -14.65 1.62 21.66
C GLU A 295 -15.13 2.59 20.57
N LYS A 296 -15.53 2.10 19.39
CA LYS A 296 -16.13 2.94 18.33
C LYS A 296 -17.38 3.67 18.79
N GLN A 297 -18.28 3.00 19.50
CA GLN A 297 -19.51 3.62 19.99
C GLN A 297 -19.22 4.69 21.06
N GLU A 298 -18.31 4.42 21.99
CA GLU A 298 -17.87 5.40 22.99
C GLU A 298 -17.29 6.66 22.32
N HIS A 299 -16.53 6.50 21.23
CA HIS A 299 -16.04 7.61 20.42
C HIS A 299 -17.16 8.44 19.80
N LEU A 300 -18.23 7.80 19.30
CA LEU A 300 -19.39 8.50 18.76
C LEU A 300 -20.18 9.25 19.86
N ASP A 301 -20.38 8.60 21.01
CA ASP A 301 -21.21 9.11 22.11
C ASP A 301 -20.57 10.31 22.84
N THR A 302 -19.24 10.36 22.89
CA THR A 302 -18.52 11.49 23.49
C THR A 302 -18.61 12.79 22.68
N GLY A 303 -19.29 12.80 21.52
CA GLY A 303 -19.44 13.98 20.69
C GLY A 303 -18.13 14.45 20.06
N TYR A 304 -17.12 13.58 20.04
CA TYR A 304 -15.86 13.74 19.32
C TYR A 304 -15.80 12.74 18.16
N PRO A 305 -16.73 12.83 17.18
CA PRO A 305 -16.81 11.88 16.07
C PRO A 305 -15.50 11.80 15.27
N ASP A 306 -14.71 12.88 15.31
CA ASP A 306 -13.39 13.00 14.70
C ASP A 306 -12.32 13.38 15.75
N LYS A 307 -12.23 12.68 16.90
CA LYS A 307 -10.99 12.74 17.72
C LYS A 307 -9.76 12.11 17.02
N PHE A 308 -9.86 11.84 15.72
CA PHE A 308 -8.75 11.91 14.77
C PHE A 308 -8.46 13.35 14.30
N ASP A 309 -8.77 14.37 15.10
CA ASP A 309 -7.73 15.35 15.43
C ASP A 309 -6.55 14.49 15.93
N TYR A 310 -5.75 13.94 14.99
CA TYR A 310 -4.35 13.63 15.22
C TYR A 310 -3.94 14.74 16.13
N LEU A 311 -3.60 14.38 17.36
CA LEU A 311 -3.36 15.32 18.44
C LEU A 311 -2.81 16.61 17.81
N ALA A 312 -3.27 17.77 18.25
CA ALA A 312 -2.49 18.96 18.04
C ALA A 312 -1.10 18.71 18.68
N ILE A 313 -0.22 17.96 18.00
CA ILE A 313 1.06 17.39 18.46
C ILE A 313 2.12 18.47 18.45
N TYR A 314 1.76 19.63 17.91
CA TYR A 314 2.45 20.87 18.14
C TYR A 314 1.95 21.65 19.35
N ARG A 315 0.80 21.31 19.95
CA ARG A 315 0.46 21.80 21.30
C ARG A 315 1.10 20.89 22.32
N THR A 316 2.39 21.12 22.54
CA THR A 316 3.02 21.26 23.87
C THR A 316 2.33 20.51 25.02
N PHE A 317 2.04 19.22 24.89
CA PHE A 317 1.70 18.43 26.05
C PHE A 317 2.97 18.41 26.91
N GLY A 318 2.86 18.88 28.14
CA GLY A 318 3.91 18.63 29.12
C GLY A 318 4.09 17.12 29.24
N GLU A 319 5.32 16.66 29.46
CA GLU A 319 5.63 15.24 29.57
C GLU A 319 4.64 14.49 30.50
N GLY A 320 4.27 15.08 31.64
CA GLY A 320 3.31 14.48 32.57
C GLY A 320 1.89 14.27 31.99
N GLU A 321 1.40 15.20 31.18
CA GLU A 321 0.08 15.10 30.55
C GLU A 321 0.09 14.00 29.49
N PHE A 322 1.13 13.96 28.66
CA PHE A 322 1.34 12.90 27.68
C PHE A 322 1.42 11.52 28.34
N ARG A 323 2.24 11.36 29.39
CA ARG A 323 2.37 10.08 30.12
C ARG A 323 1.04 9.64 30.74
N SER A 324 0.23 10.58 31.24
CA SER A 324 -1.11 10.29 31.76
C SER A 324 -2.06 9.79 30.68
N ILE A 325 -2.06 10.44 29.51
CA ILE A 325 -2.88 10.03 28.36
C ILE A 325 -2.44 8.64 27.87
N ALA A 326 -1.13 8.44 27.71
CA ALA A 326 -0.57 7.15 27.31
C ALA A 326 -0.97 6.04 28.30
N SER A 327 -0.88 6.30 29.61
CA SER A 327 -1.25 5.34 30.66
C SER A 327 -2.74 5.00 30.62
N GLN A 328 -3.61 6.01 30.47
CA GLN A 328 -5.05 5.79 30.37
C GLN A 328 -5.46 5.03 29.10
N ARG A 329 -4.80 5.31 27.97
CA ARG A 329 -5.19 4.78 26.65
C ARG A 329 -4.55 3.45 26.29
N TRP A 330 -3.28 3.29 26.62
CA TRP A 330 -2.46 2.15 26.23
C TRP A 330 -2.02 1.31 27.44
N GLY A 331 -2.41 1.70 28.66
CA GLY A 331 -1.99 1.02 29.89
C GLY A 331 -0.51 1.26 30.25
N VAL A 332 0.17 2.16 29.53
CA VAL A 332 1.64 2.35 29.61
C VAL A 332 1.97 3.83 29.65
N SER A 333 2.89 4.25 30.52
CA SER A 333 3.25 5.66 30.67
C SER A 333 4.30 6.14 29.66
N SER A 334 4.94 5.23 28.94
CA SER A 334 5.93 5.56 27.90
C SER A 334 5.93 4.50 26.80
N SER A 335 6.46 4.82 25.63
CA SER A 335 6.59 3.82 24.56
C SER A 335 7.55 2.73 25.02
N ARG A 336 8.61 3.12 25.75
CA ARG A 336 9.57 2.19 26.35
C ARG A 336 8.88 1.20 27.28
N GLU A 337 7.97 1.62 28.14
CA GLU A 337 7.22 0.71 29.03
C GLU A 337 6.31 -0.23 28.24
N GLY A 338 5.56 0.28 27.25
CA GLY A 338 4.70 -0.57 26.43
C GLY A 338 5.46 -1.53 25.54
N LEU A 339 6.69 -1.16 25.17
CA LEU A 339 7.57 -1.99 24.39
C LEU A 339 8.38 -2.95 25.28
N GLN A 340 8.78 -2.57 26.51
CA GLN A 340 9.76 -3.28 27.35
C GLN A 340 9.38 -4.74 27.63
N TRP A 341 10.27 -5.61 27.16
CA TRP A 341 10.55 -6.99 27.57
C TRP A 341 12.06 -7.07 27.81
#